data_AF-A0A7C9NZX1-F1
#
_entry.id   AF-A0A7C9NZX1-F1
#
_cell.length_a   1.000
_cell.length_b   1.000
_cell.length_c   1.000
_cell.angle_alpha   90.00
_cell.angle_beta   90.00
_cell.angle_gamma   90.00
#
_symmetry.space_group_name_H-M   'P 1'
#
loop_
_entity.id
_entity.type
_entity.pdbx_description
1 polymer ?
#
loop_
_entity_poly.entity_id
_entity_poly.type
_entity_poly.pdbx_seq_one_letter_code
_entity_poly.pdbx_strand_id
1 'polypeptide(L)'
;MGDARGERIDCAVLLAKLDSLYRKAGRPSYGRMSELARTMISAESGEEWRPLSTSHLSNIMKGRFTRLPGWPLIRTIVTVLYKFGTMNGRMEASPQAISTLTQEFAEVWDAIETRDAPARPVAQMPYVPGDILEQAPEEVRLPPVKSAAFRMPRAWGRIGASILRRAEQGDAGAAYQIAVLLACEATREELTPAYRRLLLEAAAEWKKEATGTVAEALNLRLHGPGLLRAAGDLAFRRPRPAKRNVIFIQAFLHAEASLQKAAIPDDQGR
;
A
#
# COMPACT_ATOMS: atom_id res chain seq x y z
N MET A 1 38.68 1.87 -9.59
CA MET A 1 37.91 1.20 -8.51
C MET A 1 37.12 2.27 -7.76
N GLY A 2 35.88 2.52 -8.19
CA GLY A 2 35.02 3.56 -7.62
C GLY A 2 34.20 2.98 -6.47
N ASP A 3 34.36 3.57 -5.29
CA ASP A 3 33.74 3.18 -4.03
C ASP A 3 32.22 3.43 -4.12
N ALA A 4 31.44 2.39 -4.44
CA ALA A 4 29.97 2.43 -4.45
C ALA A 4 29.44 2.37 -3.01
N ARG A 5 29.79 3.37 -2.20
CA ARG A 5 29.12 3.61 -0.92
C ARG A 5 27.77 4.22 -1.25
N GLY A 6 26.76 3.35 -1.33
CA GLY A 6 25.36 3.74 -1.57
C GLY A 6 25.01 4.96 -0.74
N GLU A 7 24.57 6.01 -1.42
CA GLU A 7 24.13 7.26 -0.82
C GLU A 7 23.16 6.94 0.31
N ARG A 8 23.51 7.38 1.53
CA ARG A 8 22.63 7.23 2.67
C ARG A 8 21.44 8.16 2.45
N ILE A 9 20.27 7.56 2.35
CA ILE A 9 18.96 8.23 2.35
C ILE A 9 18.92 9.20 3.53
N ASP A 10 18.64 10.48 3.28
CA ASP A 10 18.57 11.50 4.34
C ASP A 10 17.30 11.32 5.17
N CYS A 11 17.37 10.36 6.10
CA CYS A 11 16.31 10.06 7.06
C CYS A 11 16.53 10.77 8.40
N ALA A 12 17.34 11.83 8.48
CA ALA A 12 17.70 12.46 9.75
C ALA A 12 16.47 12.86 10.58
N VAL A 13 15.43 13.39 9.93
CA VAL A 13 14.17 13.80 10.57
C VAL A 13 13.40 12.59 11.12
N LEU A 14 13.28 11.51 10.35
CA LEU A 14 12.62 10.28 10.78
C LEU A 14 13.36 9.63 11.96
N LEU A 15 14.69 9.55 11.88
CA LEU A 15 15.53 8.98 12.92
C LEU A 15 15.46 9.82 14.21
N ALA A 16 15.46 11.14 14.10
CA ALA A 16 15.31 12.03 15.25
C ALA A 16 13.95 11.87 15.93
N LYS A 17 12.86 11.75 15.15
CA LYS A 17 11.52 11.48 15.69
C LYS A 17 11.42 10.09 16.32
N LEU A 18 11.98 9.06 15.69
CA LEU A 18 12.02 7.71 16.27
C LEU A 18 12.82 7.68 17.57
N ASP A 19 13.97 8.35 17.64
CA ASP A 19 14.77 8.43 18.87
C ASP A 19 14.04 9.22 19.97
N SER A 20 13.36 10.30 19.63
CA SER A 20 12.51 11.05 20.56
C SER A 20 11.39 10.18 21.13
N LEU A 21 10.66 9.45 20.28
CA LEU A 21 9.63 8.51 20.72
C LEU A 21 10.21 7.37 21.56
N TYR A 22 11.37 6.83 21.18
CA TYR A 22 12.07 5.80 21.92
C TYR A 22 12.47 6.26 23.33
N ARG A 23 12.91 7.51 23.48
CA ARG A 23 13.19 8.13 24.78
C ARG A 23 11.92 8.32 25.61
N LYS A 24 10.85 8.85 25.01
CA LYS A 24 9.55 9.04 25.67
C LYS A 24 8.98 7.71 26.19
N ALA A 25 9.06 6.65 25.38
CA ALA A 25 8.64 5.30 25.75
C ALA A 25 9.53 4.65 26.83
N GLY A 26 10.67 5.24 27.18
CA GLY A 26 11.57 4.74 28.23
C GLY A 26 12.63 3.75 27.76
N ARG A 27 13.00 3.81 26.48
CA ARG A 27 14.08 3.01 25.86
C ARG A 27 13.95 1.50 26.08
N PRO A 28 12.83 0.88 25.65
CA PRO A 28 12.67 -0.57 25.72
C PRO A 28 13.79 -1.32 25.01
N SER A 29 14.20 -2.48 25.54
CA SER A 29 15.13 -3.34 24.80
C SER A 29 14.50 -3.80 23.47
N TYR A 30 15.31 -3.97 22.43
CA TYR A 30 14.80 -4.44 21.13
C TYR A 30 14.15 -5.84 21.22
N GLY A 31 14.62 -6.69 22.14
CA GLY A 31 13.98 -7.97 22.44
C GLY A 31 12.56 -7.78 22.95
N ARG A 32 12.35 -6.85 23.89
CA ARG A 32 11.03 -6.54 24.44
C ARG A 32 10.09 -5.93 23.41
N MET A 33 10.60 -5.08 22.52
CA MET A 33 9.83 -4.55 21.39
C MET A 33 9.39 -5.66 20.41
N SER A 34 10.27 -6.60 20.09
CA SER A 34 9.97 -7.72 19.19
C SER A 34 8.91 -8.66 19.78
N GLU A 35 8.99 -8.93 21.08
CA GLU A 35 7.99 -9.71 21.81
C GLU A 35 6.62 -9.01 21.81
N LEU A 36 6.57 -7.73 22.17
CA LEU A 36 5.34 -6.96 22.20
C LEU A 36 4.69 -6.85 20.81
N ALA A 37 5.51 -6.70 19.76
CA ALA A 37 5.04 -6.72 18.38
C ALA A 37 4.38 -8.06 18.04
N ARG A 38 4.99 -9.19 18.43
CA ARG A 38 4.44 -10.52 18.16
C ARG A 38 3.08 -10.70 18.84
N THR A 39 2.96 -10.33 20.11
CA THR A 39 1.71 -10.43 20.88
C THR A 39 0.60 -9.57 20.27
N MET A 40 0.94 -8.35 19.85
CA MET A 40 0.01 -7.46 19.16
C MET A 40 -0.47 -8.06 17.82
N ILE A 41 0.46 -8.55 17.00
CA ILE A 41 0.15 -9.13 15.69
C ILE A 41 -0.75 -10.36 15.81
N SER A 42 -0.54 -11.19 16.84
CA SER A 42 -1.39 -12.35 17.09
C SER A 42 -2.80 -12.00 17.60
N ALA A 43 -2.96 -10.86 18.27
CA ALA A 43 -4.23 -10.43 18.84
C ALA A 43 -5.11 -9.66 17.85
N GLU A 44 -4.50 -8.90 16.93
CA GLU A 44 -5.19 -8.07 15.95
C GLU A 44 -5.19 -8.75 14.57
N SER A 45 -6.17 -9.62 14.32
CA SER A 45 -6.36 -10.27 13.02
C SER A 45 -7.04 -9.32 12.03
N GLY A 46 -6.34 -8.90 10.98
CA GLY A 46 -6.94 -8.10 9.89
C GLY A 46 -6.06 -6.98 9.33
N GLU A 47 -5.02 -6.55 10.05
CA GLU A 47 -4.11 -5.49 9.61
C GLU A 47 -2.78 -6.02 9.05
N GLU A 48 -2.17 -5.31 8.08
CA GLU A 48 -0.84 -5.64 7.51
C GLU A 48 0.31 -5.28 8.48
N TRP A 49 0.30 -5.84 9.68
CA TRP A 49 1.41 -5.68 10.61
C TRP A 49 2.66 -6.42 10.12
N ARG A 50 3.83 -5.79 10.28
CA ARG A 50 5.11 -6.42 9.93
C ARG A 50 5.84 -6.91 11.18
N PRO A 51 6.27 -8.18 11.22
CA PRO A 51 7.01 -8.69 12.37
C PRO A 51 8.33 -7.93 12.55
N LEU A 52 8.66 -7.61 13.79
CA LEU A 52 9.90 -6.93 14.16
C LEU A 52 10.94 -7.95 14.59
N SER A 53 12.14 -7.89 14.00
CA SER A 53 13.33 -8.59 14.50
C SER A 53 14.25 -7.61 15.20
N THR A 54 15.07 -8.11 16.14
CA THR A 54 16.08 -7.31 16.84
C THR A 54 17.11 -6.70 15.89
N SER A 55 17.46 -7.42 14.82
CA SER A 55 18.36 -6.94 13.76
C SER A 55 17.76 -5.80 12.96
N HIS A 56 16.48 -5.90 12.54
CA HIS A 56 15.78 -4.83 11.84
C HIS A 56 15.64 -3.58 12.72
N LEU A 57 15.25 -3.76 13.98
CA LEU A 57 15.16 -2.67 14.95
C LEU A 57 16.51 -1.98 15.13
N SER A 58 17.60 -2.73 15.32
CA SER A 58 18.92 -2.13 15.49
C SER A 58 19.39 -1.39 14.23
N ASN A 59 19.13 -1.95 13.04
CA ASN A 59 19.51 -1.31 11.79
C ASN A 59 18.70 -0.04 11.54
N ILE A 60 17.39 -0.05 11.77
CA ILE A 60 16.51 1.11 11.59
C ILE A 60 16.86 2.20 12.59
N MET A 61 16.93 1.89 13.89
CA MET A 61 17.20 2.89 14.94
C MET A 61 18.60 3.52 14.81
N LYS A 62 19.55 2.85 14.15
CA LYS A 62 20.91 3.36 13.89
C LYS A 62 21.08 3.96 12.48
N GLY A 63 20.02 4.02 11.67
CA GLY A 63 20.11 4.49 10.28
C GLY A 63 20.99 3.63 9.37
N ARG A 64 21.19 2.35 9.71
CA ARG A 64 22.04 1.39 8.97
C ARG A 64 21.21 0.60 7.96
N PHE A 65 20.53 1.28 7.06
CA PHE A 65 19.79 0.65 5.97
C PHE A 65 20.21 1.26 4.62
N THR A 66 20.35 0.40 3.62
CA THR A 66 20.67 0.79 2.23
C THR A 66 19.41 1.09 1.40
N ARG A 67 18.23 0.72 1.92
CA ARG A 67 16.92 0.96 1.31
C ARG A 67 15.97 1.48 2.39
N LEU A 68 15.12 2.44 2.01
CA LEU A 68 14.12 2.99 2.92
C LEU A 68 13.22 1.86 3.46
N PRO A 69 13.09 1.70 4.79
CA PRO A 69 12.16 0.74 5.36
C PRO A 69 10.72 1.10 4.95
N GLY A 70 9.93 0.10 4.56
CA GLY A 70 8.55 0.34 4.17
C GLY A 70 7.68 0.83 5.33
N TRP A 71 6.70 1.67 5.02
CA TRP A 71 5.77 2.25 6.00
C TRP A 71 5.19 1.24 7.01
N PRO A 72 4.70 0.03 6.63
CA PRO A 72 4.14 -0.92 7.60
C PRO A 72 5.13 -1.33 8.71
N LEU A 73 6.43 -1.35 8.39
CA LEU A 73 7.47 -1.65 9.37
C LEU A 73 7.66 -0.49 10.35
N ILE A 74 7.72 0.75 9.84
CA ILE A 74 7.81 1.96 10.66
C ILE A 74 6.58 2.11 11.56
N ARG A 75 5.39 1.93 11.00
CA ARG A 75 4.12 1.92 11.74
C ARG A 75 4.16 0.94 12.91
N THR A 76 4.59 -0.29 12.67
CA THR A 76 4.69 -1.31 13.72
C THR A 76 5.65 -0.86 14.84
N ILE A 77 6.80 -0.26 14.50
CA ILE A 77 7.75 0.27 15.50
C ILE A 77 7.11 1.38 16.35
N VAL A 78 6.44 2.34 15.71
CA VAL A 78 5.78 3.47 16.38
C VAL A 78 4.68 2.97 17.33
N THR A 79 3.80 2.09 16.85
CA THR A 79 2.72 1.48 17.64
C THR A 79 3.25 0.71 18.84
N VAL A 80 4.33 -0.07 18.66
CA VAL A 80 4.96 -0.84 19.74
C VAL A 80 5.59 0.08 20.78
N LEU A 81 6.27 1.15 20.37
CA LEU A 81 6.83 2.13 21.29
C LEU A 81 5.75 2.86 22.08
N TYR A 82 4.65 3.23 21.42
CA TYR A 82 3.50 3.82 22.08
C TYR A 82 2.88 2.88 23.10
N LYS A 83 2.53 1.64 22.71
CA LYS A 83 1.99 0.62 23.62
C LYS A 83 2.93 0.35 24.80
N PHE A 84 4.24 0.29 24.55
CA PHE A 84 5.21 0.12 25.63
C PHE A 84 5.24 1.33 26.58
N GLY A 85 5.17 2.56 26.04
CA GLY A 85 5.11 3.78 26.83
C GLY A 85 3.86 3.86 27.70
N THR A 86 2.69 3.47 27.17
CA THR A 86 1.43 3.47 27.92
C THR A 86 1.39 2.39 28.99
N MET A 87 1.86 1.17 28.70
CA MET A 87 1.97 0.09 29.68
C MET A 87 2.84 0.45 30.89
N ASN A 88 3.83 1.32 30.72
CA ASN A 88 4.74 1.76 31.78
C ASN A 88 4.39 3.14 32.36
N GLY A 89 3.21 3.68 32.05
CA GLY A 89 2.74 4.98 32.56
C GLY A 89 3.56 6.19 32.10
N ARG A 90 4.35 6.05 31.03
CA ARG A 90 5.18 7.13 30.46
C ARG A 90 4.48 7.91 29.37
N MET A 91 3.38 7.37 28.85
CA MET A 91 2.56 7.96 27.81
C MET A 91 1.09 7.77 28.19
N GLU A 92 0.24 8.72 27.82
CA GLU A 92 -1.20 8.62 28.04
C GLU A 92 -1.81 7.61 27.06
N ALA A 93 -2.66 6.72 27.57
CA ALA A 93 -3.36 5.75 26.75
C ALA A 93 -4.61 6.40 26.10
N SER A 94 -4.43 6.98 24.91
CA SER A 94 -5.51 7.56 24.12
C SER A 94 -5.53 7.02 22.68
N PRO A 95 -6.70 6.59 22.14
CA PRO A 95 -6.84 6.25 20.73
C PRO A 95 -6.51 7.41 19.78
N GLN A 96 -6.82 8.64 20.18
CA GLN A 96 -6.49 9.84 19.42
C GLN A 96 -4.99 10.10 19.42
N ALA A 97 -4.32 9.92 20.56
CA ALA A 97 -2.87 10.14 20.65
C ALA A 97 -2.06 9.16 19.79
N ILE A 98 -2.48 7.88 19.70
CA ILE A 98 -1.82 6.94 18.79
C ILE A 98 -2.10 7.27 17.33
N SER A 99 -3.32 7.67 16.98
CA SER A 99 -3.69 8.07 15.62
C SER A 99 -2.86 9.27 15.16
N THR A 100 -2.84 10.35 15.94
CA THR A 100 -2.04 11.56 15.67
C THR A 100 -0.55 11.21 15.54
N LEU A 101 -0.01 10.40 16.45
CA LEU A 101 1.39 9.97 16.40
C LEU A 101 1.67 9.20 15.11
N THR A 102 0.82 8.25 14.73
CA THR A 102 1.01 7.50 13.47
C THR A 102 0.89 8.38 12.24
N GLN A 103 0.01 9.39 12.25
CA GLN A 103 -0.11 10.36 11.17
C GLN A 103 1.14 11.24 11.03
N GLU A 104 1.68 11.76 12.14
CA GLU A 104 2.92 12.54 12.11
C GLU A 104 4.11 11.76 11.52
N PHE A 105 4.20 10.47 11.84
CA PHE A 105 5.24 9.61 11.29
C PHE A 105 4.99 9.27 9.81
N ALA A 106 3.73 9.16 9.40
CA ALA A 106 3.37 8.95 8.00
C ALA A 106 3.78 10.17 7.15
N GLU A 107 3.47 11.38 7.59
CA GLU A 107 3.84 12.62 6.89
C GLU A 107 5.36 12.76 6.71
N VAL A 108 6.13 12.41 7.75
CA VAL A 108 7.60 12.44 7.70
C VAL A 108 8.14 11.36 6.77
N TRP A 109 7.52 10.17 6.77
CA TRP A 109 7.91 9.08 5.88
C TRP A 109 7.59 9.40 4.42
N ASP A 110 6.41 9.97 4.15
CA ASP A 110 6.00 10.43 2.80
C ASP A 110 6.92 11.53 2.27
N ALA A 111 7.33 12.48 3.12
CA ALA A 111 8.29 13.52 2.75
C ALA A 111 9.66 12.95 2.36
N ILE A 112 10.06 11.81 2.93
CA ILE A 112 11.30 11.11 2.57
C ILE A 112 11.09 10.31 1.27
N GLU A 113 9.99 9.57 1.14
CA GLU A 113 9.71 8.80 -0.07
C GLU A 113 9.57 9.68 -1.32
N THR A 114 8.98 10.88 -1.18
CA THR A 114 8.84 11.86 -2.26
C THR A 114 10.14 12.57 -2.63
N ARG A 115 11.06 12.79 -1.66
CA ARG A 115 12.39 13.38 -1.91
C ARG A 115 13.37 12.38 -2.51
N ASP A 116 13.37 11.15 -2.01
CA ASP A 116 14.25 10.07 -2.45
C ASP A 116 13.65 9.23 -3.58
N ALA A 117 12.50 9.64 -4.14
CA ALA A 117 12.02 9.12 -5.41
C ALA A 117 13.03 9.53 -6.49
N PRO A 118 13.84 8.59 -7.04
CA PRO A 118 14.76 8.98 -8.08
C PRO A 118 13.94 9.47 -9.27
N ALA A 119 14.21 10.69 -9.73
CA ALA A 119 14.04 11.02 -11.14
C ALA A 119 14.94 10.06 -11.89
N ARG A 120 14.44 8.86 -12.22
CA ARG A 120 15.22 7.83 -12.92
C ARG A 120 15.78 8.47 -14.19
N PRO A 121 17.10 8.59 -14.36
CA PRO A 121 17.65 8.73 -15.69
C PRO A 121 17.24 7.45 -16.42
N VAL A 122 16.54 7.61 -17.54
CA VAL A 122 16.32 6.52 -18.48
C VAL A 122 17.71 6.07 -18.90
N ALA A 123 18.15 4.90 -18.43
CA ALA A 123 19.40 4.32 -18.89
C ALA A 123 19.23 4.01 -20.39
N GLN A 124 19.66 4.93 -21.24
CA GLN A 124 19.94 4.62 -22.63
C GLN A 124 21.13 3.67 -22.62
N MET A 125 20.85 2.36 -22.64
CA MET A 125 21.90 1.40 -22.94
C MET A 125 22.37 1.63 -24.38
N PRO A 126 23.68 1.81 -24.63
CA PRO A 126 24.19 1.81 -25.99
C PRO A 126 23.89 0.45 -26.61
N TYR A 127 23.15 0.47 -27.71
CA TYR A 127 22.83 -0.70 -28.51
C TYR A 127 24.13 -1.38 -28.96
N VAL A 128 24.34 -2.63 -28.53
CA VAL A 128 25.39 -3.51 -29.04
C VAL A 128 24.71 -4.55 -29.93
N PRO A 129 24.87 -4.48 -31.27
CA PRO A 129 24.29 -5.45 -32.18
C PRO A 129 25.00 -6.80 -32.04
N GLY A 130 24.23 -7.87 -31.78
CA GLY A 130 24.76 -9.25 -31.83
C GLY A 130 24.03 -10.32 -31.03
N ASP A 131 23.15 -9.96 -30.07
CA ASP A 131 22.60 -10.93 -29.09
C ASP A 131 21.06 -11.01 -29.10
N ILE A 132 20.43 -10.74 -30.23
CA ILE A 132 18.98 -10.90 -30.42
C ILE A 132 18.78 -12.05 -31.40
N LEU A 133 18.24 -13.18 -30.91
CA LEU A 133 17.64 -14.21 -31.75
C LEU A 133 16.71 -13.52 -32.74
N GLU A 134 17.01 -13.67 -34.04
CA GLU A 134 16.26 -13.03 -35.13
C GLU A 134 14.75 -13.28 -34.97
N GLN A 135 14.00 -12.18 -34.87
CA GLN A 135 12.55 -12.20 -34.68
C GLN A 135 11.87 -12.72 -35.96
N ALA A 136 10.97 -13.69 -35.79
CA ALA A 136 10.09 -14.12 -36.86
C ALA A 136 9.18 -12.96 -37.33
N PRO A 137 8.85 -12.84 -38.62
CA PRO A 137 8.10 -11.70 -39.18
C PRO A 137 6.65 -11.53 -38.67
N GLU A 138 6.14 -12.47 -37.85
CA GLU A 138 4.76 -12.51 -37.37
C GLU A 138 4.59 -12.02 -35.92
N GLU A 139 5.64 -11.52 -35.25
CA GLU A 139 5.48 -10.90 -33.93
C GLU A 139 4.76 -9.55 -34.04
N VAL A 140 3.45 -9.59 -33.79
CA VAL A 140 2.59 -8.41 -33.59
C VAL A 140 3.21 -7.53 -32.51
N ARG A 141 3.79 -6.39 -32.93
CA ARG A 141 4.31 -5.36 -32.03
C ARG A 141 3.15 -4.84 -31.18
N LEU A 142 3.09 -5.27 -29.92
CA LEU A 142 2.23 -4.62 -28.94
C LEU A 142 2.64 -3.15 -28.85
N PRO A 143 1.68 -2.20 -28.94
CA PRO A 143 1.99 -0.78 -28.85
C PRO A 143 2.66 -0.48 -27.49
N PRO A 144 3.57 0.51 -27.45
CA PRO A 144 4.28 0.87 -26.24
C PRO A 144 3.29 1.24 -25.12
N VAL A 145 3.48 0.60 -23.96
CA VAL A 145 2.64 0.70 -22.76
C VAL A 145 2.42 2.17 -22.39
N LYS A 146 1.14 2.60 -22.39
CA LYS A 146 0.74 3.89 -21.84
C LYS A 146 0.85 3.81 -20.31
N SER A 147 1.53 4.80 -19.73
CA SER A 147 1.56 5.15 -18.31
C SER A 147 2.34 4.20 -17.38
N ALA A 148 3.64 4.45 -17.25
CA ALA A 148 4.46 3.94 -16.14
C ALA A 148 4.22 4.68 -14.80
N ALA A 149 3.13 5.44 -14.64
CA ALA A 149 2.98 6.39 -13.53
C ALA A 149 2.26 5.80 -12.30
N PHE A 150 1.37 4.82 -12.45
CA PHE A 150 0.54 4.32 -11.35
C PHE A 150 0.92 2.90 -10.94
N ARG A 151 1.24 2.69 -9.65
CA ARG A 151 1.55 1.36 -9.11
C ARG A 151 0.37 0.81 -8.33
N MET A 152 0.09 -0.49 -8.52
CA MET A 152 -0.93 -1.16 -7.72
C MET A 152 -0.62 -1.09 -6.23
N PRO A 153 -1.65 -0.80 -5.39
CA PRO A 153 -1.53 -0.92 -3.95
C PRO A 153 -1.01 -2.30 -3.53
N ARG A 154 -0.16 -2.33 -2.50
CA ARG A 154 0.50 -3.57 -2.05
C ARG A 154 -0.48 -4.62 -1.53
N ALA A 155 -1.64 -4.20 -1.02
CA ALA A 155 -2.72 -5.07 -0.56
C ALA A 155 -3.16 -6.10 -1.63
N TRP A 156 -2.99 -5.74 -2.91
CA TRP A 156 -3.39 -6.55 -4.05
C TRP A 156 -2.28 -7.46 -4.60
N GLY A 157 -1.05 -7.29 -4.10
CA GLY A 157 0.10 -8.15 -4.36
C GLY A 157 0.40 -8.38 -5.85
N ARG A 158 0.97 -9.56 -6.15
CA ARG A 158 1.38 -9.95 -7.51
C ARG A 158 0.20 -10.14 -8.46
N ILE A 159 -0.97 -10.51 -7.93
CA ILE A 159 -2.19 -10.74 -8.71
C ILE A 159 -2.73 -9.39 -9.22
N GLY A 160 -2.87 -8.39 -8.35
CA GLY A 160 -3.22 -7.03 -8.76
C GLY A 160 -2.26 -6.46 -9.80
N ALA A 161 -0.95 -6.61 -9.59
CA ALA A 161 0.06 -6.19 -10.55
C ALA A 161 0.01 -6.95 -11.90
N SER A 162 -0.47 -8.19 -11.91
CA SER A 162 -0.70 -8.94 -13.15
C SER A 162 -1.95 -8.48 -13.89
N ILE A 163 -3.01 -8.08 -13.16
CA ILE A 163 -4.23 -7.54 -13.75
C ILE A 163 -3.94 -6.15 -14.34
N LEU A 164 -3.18 -5.32 -13.62
CA LEU A 164 -2.80 -3.99 -14.11
C LEU A 164 -2.02 -4.08 -15.41
N ARG A 165 -1.03 -4.98 -15.49
CA ARG A 165 -0.28 -5.20 -16.73
C ARG A 165 -1.15 -5.65 -17.90
N ARG A 166 -2.23 -6.39 -17.66
CA ARG A 166 -3.19 -6.76 -18.71
C ARG A 166 -4.06 -5.58 -19.11
N ALA A 167 -4.50 -4.77 -18.15
CA ALA A 167 -5.24 -3.54 -18.41
C ALA A 167 -4.41 -2.57 -19.26
N GLU A 168 -3.14 -2.38 -18.92
CA GLU A 168 -2.14 -1.61 -19.67
C GLU A 168 -1.94 -2.13 -21.11
N GLN A 169 -2.18 -3.41 -21.36
CA GLN A 169 -2.15 -4.05 -22.70
C GLN A 169 -3.47 -3.88 -23.47
N GLY A 170 -4.44 -3.14 -22.93
CA GLY A 170 -5.74 -2.89 -23.55
C GLY A 170 -6.83 -3.93 -23.24
N ASP A 171 -6.62 -4.81 -22.26
CA ASP A 171 -7.67 -5.73 -21.80
C ASP A 171 -8.72 -4.96 -20.98
N ALA A 172 -9.86 -4.67 -21.61
CA ALA A 172 -10.97 -3.95 -20.99
C ALA A 172 -11.55 -4.68 -19.76
N GLY A 173 -11.52 -6.02 -19.72
CA GLY A 173 -11.95 -6.79 -18.57
C GLY A 173 -10.99 -6.63 -17.38
N ALA A 174 -9.69 -6.55 -17.67
CA ALA A 174 -8.69 -6.24 -16.66
C ALA A 174 -8.78 -4.78 -16.19
N ALA A 175 -9.07 -3.82 -17.08
CA ALA A 175 -9.30 -2.43 -16.72
C ALA A 175 -10.50 -2.28 -15.75
N TYR A 176 -11.60 -2.98 -16.02
CA TYR A 176 -12.75 -3.03 -15.10
C TYR A 176 -12.37 -3.60 -13.73
N GLN A 177 -11.60 -4.68 -13.71
CA GLN A 177 -11.11 -5.31 -12.48
C GLN A 177 -10.22 -4.35 -11.66
N ILE A 178 -9.32 -3.61 -12.31
CA ILE A 178 -8.49 -2.61 -11.63
C ILE A 178 -9.34 -1.47 -11.08
N ALA A 179 -10.29 -0.95 -11.86
CA ALA A 179 -11.18 0.11 -11.39
C ALA A 179 -11.88 -0.27 -10.08
N VAL A 180 -12.37 -1.51 -9.98
CA VAL A 180 -13.01 -2.02 -8.76
C VAL A 180 -12.00 -2.17 -7.61
N LEU A 181 -10.82 -2.75 -7.84
CA LEU A 181 -9.80 -2.91 -6.79
C LEU A 181 -9.32 -1.58 -6.22
N LEU A 182 -9.13 -0.57 -7.06
CA LEU A 182 -8.69 0.76 -6.64
C LEU A 182 -9.78 1.50 -5.87
N ALA A 183 -11.03 1.41 -6.33
CA ALA A 183 -12.16 1.97 -5.61
C ALA A 183 -12.37 1.29 -4.24
N CYS A 184 -12.20 -0.03 -4.14
CA CYS A 184 -12.25 -0.76 -2.86
C CYS A 184 -11.06 -0.41 -1.94
N GLU A 185 -9.87 -0.18 -2.48
CA GLU A 185 -8.75 0.30 -1.65
C GLU A 185 -9.07 1.70 -1.09
N ALA A 186 -9.66 2.57 -1.89
CA ALA A 186 -10.02 3.93 -1.50
C ALA A 186 -11.05 4.00 -0.35
N THR A 187 -11.79 2.91 -0.06
CA THR A 187 -12.73 2.86 1.07
C THR A 187 -12.06 2.61 2.42
N ARG A 188 -10.75 2.32 2.44
CA ARG A 188 -10.00 2.11 3.69
C ARG A 188 -9.88 3.42 4.48
N GLU A 189 -10.08 3.32 5.79
CA GLU A 189 -10.01 4.44 6.74
C GLU A 189 -8.58 4.94 6.95
N GLU A 190 -7.60 4.05 6.84
CA GLU A 190 -6.17 4.33 7.04
C GLU A 190 -5.52 5.16 5.92
N LEU A 191 -6.29 5.58 4.90
CA LEU A 191 -5.76 6.31 3.75
C LEU A 191 -5.94 7.82 3.91
N THR A 192 -4.90 8.56 3.55
CA THR A 192 -4.98 10.03 3.50
C THR A 192 -6.03 10.47 2.47
N PRO A 193 -6.71 11.62 2.68
CA PRO A 193 -7.67 12.13 1.70
C PRO A 193 -7.08 12.35 0.31
N ALA A 194 -5.81 12.75 0.23
CA ALA A 194 -5.09 12.95 -1.03
C ALA A 194 -4.87 11.62 -1.77
N TYR A 195 -4.40 10.58 -1.08
CA TYR A 195 -4.20 9.26 -1.68
C TYR A 195 -5.54 8.60 -2.05
N ARG A 196 -6.58 8.81 -1.24
CA ARG A 196 -7.95 8.40 -1.58
C ARG A 196 -8.43 9.03 -2.88
N ARG A 197 -8.22 10.35 -3.08
CA ARG A 197 -8.56 11.02 -4.34
C ARG A 197 -7.79 10.44 -5.52
N LEU A 198 -6.48 10.25 -5.37
CA LEU A 198 -5.63 9.66 -6.40
C LEU A 198 -6.12 8.25 -6.81
N LEU A 199 -6.47 7.40 -5.84
CA LEU A 199 -7.02 6.08 -6.11
C LEU A 199 -8.37 6.13 -6.84
N LEU A 200 -9.25 7.06 -6.46
CA LEU A 200 -10.55 7.24 -7.11
C LEU A 200 -10.42 7.83 -8.53
N GLU A 201 -9.47 8.74 -8.74
CA GLU A 201 -9.13 9.28 -10.06
C GLU A 201 -8.59 8.18 -10.97
N ALA A 202 -7.62 7.41 -10.50
CA ALA A 202 -7.11 6.25 -11.24
C ALA A 202 -8.23 5.22 -11.51
N ALA A 203 -9.08 4.94 -10.52
CA ALA A 203 -10.23 4.04 -10.71
C ALA A 203 -11.21 4.57 -11.78
N ALA A 204 -11.44 5.89 -11.83
CA ALA A 204 -12.28 6.53 -12.84
C ALA A 204 -11.65 6.46 -14.24
N GLU A 205 -10.33 6.61 -14.36
CA GLU A 205 -9.61 6.43 -15.64
C GLU A 205 -9.75 4.99 -16.15
N TRP A 206 -9.46 3.99 -15.32
CA TRP A 206 -9.61 2.58 -15.71
C TRP A 206 -11.06 2.19 -15.99
N LYS A 207 -12.02 2.77 -15.25
CA LYS A 207 -13.45 2.62 -15.56
C LYS A 207 -13.75 3.15 -16.96
N LYS A 208 -13.22 4.32 -17.32
CA LYS A 208 -13.42 4.93 -18.65
C LYS A 208 -12.85 4.04 -19.75
N GLU A 209 -11.68 3.44 -19.54
CA GLU A 209 -11.07 2.51 -20.50
C GLU A 209 -11.87 1.20 -20.65
N ALA A 210 -12.50 0.72 -19.58
CA ALA A 210 -13.40 -0.43 -19.65
C ALA A 210 -14.77 -0.09 -20.29
N THR A 211 -15.17 1.18 -20.24
CA THR A 211 -16.45 1.67 -20.74
C THR A 211 -16.48 1.54 -22.27
N GLY A 212 -17.51 0.87 -22.79
CA GLY A 212 -17.67 0.59 -24.22
C GLY A 212 -17.38 -0.87 -24.61
N THR A 213 -16.65 -1.61 -23.78
CA THR A 213 -16.39 -3.06 -24.01
C THR A 213 -16.98 -3.92 -22.89
N VAL A 214 -16.95 -3.46 -21.64
CA VAL A 214 -17.55 -4.15 -20.49
C VAL A 214 -18.85 -3.45 -20.11
N ALA A 215 -19.99 -4.13 -20.25
CA ALA A 215 -21.31 -3.54 -19.99
C ALA A 215 -21.46 -3.10 -18.52
N GLU A 216 -20.87 -3.85 -17.60
CA GLU A 216 -20.87 -3.58 -16.16
C GLU A 216 -20.08 -2.30 -15.81
N ALA A 217 -19.11 -1.89 -16.63
CA ALA A 217 -18.33 -0.68 -16.40
C ALA A 217 -19.17 0.60 -16.52
N LEU A 218 -20.21 0.61 -17.36
CA LEU A 218 -21.11 1.75 -17.52
C LEU A 218 -21.81 2.10 -16.20
N ASN A 219 -22.24 1.07 -15.48
CA ASN A 219 -23.01 1.19 -14.25
C ASN A 219 -22.15 1.17 -12.98
N LEU A 220 -20.82 1.04 -13.12
CA LEU A 220 -19.91 0.98 -12.00
C LEU A 220 -19.94 2.31 -11.21
N ARG A 221 -20.37 2.24 -9.94
CA ARG A 221 -20.18 3.33 -8.98
C ARG A 221 -18.91 3.04 -8.18
N LEU A 222 -18.03 4.04 -8.04
CA LEU A 222 -16.74 3.90 -7.35
C LEU A 222 -16.84 4.04 -5.82
N HIS A 223 -18.06 4.01 -5.29
CA HIS A 223 -18.37 4.17 -3.87
C HIS A 223 -19.74 3.57 -3.55
N GLY A 224 -19.97 3.33 -2.27
CA GLY A 224 -21.28 2.95 -1.74
C GLY A 224 -21.74 1.55 -2.20
N PRO A 225 -23.06 1.27 -2.13
CA PRO A 225 -23.61 -0.06 -2.43
C PRO A 225 -23.33 -0.55 -3.87
N GLY A 226 -23.12 0.36 -4.81
CA GLY A 226 -22.78 0.01 -6.19
C GLY A 226 -21.36 -0.56 -6.33
N LEU A 227 -20.40 -0.08 -5.53
CA LEU A 227 -19.04 -0.63 -5.47
C LEU A 227 -19.06 -2.02 -4.84
N LEU A 228 -19.80 -2.19 -3.74
CA LEU A 228 -19.95 -3.48 -3.08
C LEU A 228 -20.52 -4.55 -4.01
N ARG A 229 -21.55 -4.20 -4.79
CA ARG A 229 -22.14 -5.10 -5.79
C ARG A 229 -21.12 -5.50 -6.87
N ALA A 230 -20.36 -4.55 -7.40
CA ALA A 230 -19.34 -4.83 -8.43
C ALA A 230 -18.21 -5.73 -7.90
N ALA A 231 -17.74 -5.47 -6.66
CA ALA A 231 -16.76 -6.33 -6.00
C ALA A 231 -17.31 -7.73 -5.74
N GLY A 232 -18.57 -7.84 -5.32
CA GLY A 232 -19.26 -9.11 -5.10
C GLY A 232 -19.46 -9.91 -6.39
N ASP A 233 -19.81 -9.24 -7.49
CA ASP A 233 -19.87 -9.87 -8.80
C ASP A 233 -18.49 -10.41 -9.20
N LEU A 234 -17.40 -9.65 -9.03
CA LEU A 234 -16.05 -10.17 -9.33
C LEU A 234 -15.58 -11.29 -8.37
N ALA A 235 -16.03 -11.28 -7.11
CA ALA A 235 -15.68 -12.26 -6.10
C ALA A 235 -16.41 -13.60 -6.30
N PHE A 236 -17.72 -13.53 -6.60
CA PHE A 236 -18.62 -14.68 -6.51
C PHE A 236 -19.22 -15.09 -7.86
N ARG A 237 -19.25 -14.20 -8.86
CA ARG A 237 -19.68 -14.56 -10.22
C ARG A 237 -18.52 -15.31 -10.88
N ARG A 238 -18.77 -16.57 -11.25
CA ARG A 238 -17.74 -17.48 -11.80
C ARG A 238 -17.25 -16.98 -13.17
N PRO A 239 -15.93 -16.78 -13.34
CA PRO A 239 -15.28 -17.36 -14.51
C PRO A 239 -14.08 -18.23 -14.12
N ARG A 240 -13.84 -19.29 -14.90
CA ARG A 240 -12.66 -20.15 -14.78
C ARG A 240 -11.39 -19.33 -15.05
N PRO A 241 -10.28 -19.48 -14.30
CA PRO A 241 -10.05 -20.39 -13.18
C PRO A 241 -10.20 -19.74 -11.79
N ALA A 242 -10.70 -20.52 -10.81
CA ALA A 242 -11.10 -20.12 -9.45
C ALA A 242 -10.03 -19.45 -8.56
N LYS A 243 -8.76 -19.43 -8.98
CA LYS A 243 -7.65 -18.86 -8.17
C LYS A 243 -7.59 -17.33 -8.17
N ARG A 244 -8.32 -16.65 -9.06
CA ARG A 244 -8.33 -15.17 -9.16
C ARG A 244 -9.38 -14.49 -8.26
N ASN A 245 -10.20 -15.24 -7.54
CA ASN A 245 -11.35 -14.68 -6.81
C ASN A 245 -10.99 -14.17 -5.40
N VAL A 246 -9.91 -14.67 -4.80
CA VAL A 246 -9.54 -14.34 -3.41
C VAL A 246 -9.28 -12.85 -3.23
N ILE A 247 -8.66 -12.21 -4.22
CA ILE A 247 -8.38 -10.77 -4.18
C ILE A 247 -9.68 -9.94 -4.20
N PHE A 248 -10.69 -10.40 -4.94
CA PHE A 248 -11.99 -9.72 -5.02
C PHE A 248 -12.86 -10.02 -3.81
N ILE A 249 -12.72 -11.20 -3.18
CA ILE A 249 -13.33 -11.48 -1.87
C ILE A 249 -12.78 -10.50 -0.83
N GLN A 250 -11.48 -10.29 -0.80
CA GLN A 250 -10.87 -9.29 0.09
C GLN A 250 -11.38 -7.86 -0.22
N ALA A 251 -11.44 -7.48 -1.50
CA ALA A 251 -11.98 -6.19 -1.91
C ALA A 251 -13.46 -5.99 -1.53
N PHE A 252 -14.27 -7.05 -1.65
CA PHE A 252 -15.66 -7.07 -1.21
C PHE A 252 -15.77 -6.83 0.30
N LEU A 253 -14.99 -7.54 1.11
CA LEU A 253 -14.99 -7.38 2.57
C LEU A 253 -14.59 -5.97 3.00
N HIS A 254 -13.62 -5.35 2.32
CA HIS A 254 -13.23 -3.96 2.59
C HIS A 254 -14.35 -2.96 2.27
N ALA A 255 -15.05 -3.14 1.15
CA ALA A 255 -16.18 -2.30 0.77
C ALA A 255 -17.38 -2.51 1.71
N GLU A 256 -17.63 -3.74 2.16
CA GLU A 256 -18.71 -4.10 3.08
C GLU A 256 -18.49 -3.46 4.46
N ALA A 257 -17.29 -3.61 5.02
CA ALA A 257 -16.94 -3.03 6.32
C ALA A 257 -17.07 -1.50 6.32
N SER A 258 -16.66 -0.85 5.23
CA SER A 258 -16.81 0.61 5.08
C SER A 258 -18.29 1.04 5.03
N LEU A 259 -19.15 0.28 4.34
CA LEU A 259 -20.57 0.55 4.24
C LEU A 259 -21.32 0.33 5.56
N GLN A 260 -21.01 -0.76 6.28
CA GLN A 260 -21.63 -1.04 7.57
C GLN A 260 -21.33 0.06 8.59
N LYS A 261 -20.09 0.56 8.61
CA LYS A 261 -19.72 1.70 9.47
C LYS A 261 -20.42 3.00 9.08
N ALA A 262 -20.59 3.27 7.79
CA ALA A 262 -21.32 4.45 7.32
C ALA A 262 -22.84 4.38 7.59
N ALA A 263 -23.38 3.17 7.84
CA ALA A 263 -24.79 2.95 8.13
C ALA A 263 -25.13 2.99 9.63
N ILE A 264 -24.13 2.97 10.52
CA ILE A 264 -24.32 3.20 11.96
C ILE A 264 -24.37 4.73 12.16
N PRO A 265 -25.53 5.31 12.50
CA PRO A 265 -25.60 6.73 12.82
C PRO A 265 -24.79 6.99 14.09
N ASP A 266 -24.11 8.14 14.14
CA ASP A 266 -23.59 8.76 15.38
C ASP A 266 -24.77 9.09 16.31
N ASP A 267 -25.36 8.07 16.93
CA ASP A 267 -26.35 8.22 17.99
C ASP A 267 -25.82 7.61 19.28
N GLN A 268 -24.61 8.03 19.67
CA GLN A 268 -24.13 8.05 21.05
C GLN A 268 -23.09 9.17 21.20
N GLY A 269 -23.53 10.37 21.56
CA GLY A 269 -22.57 11.41 21.94
C GLY A 269 -23.00 12.88 22.02
N ARG A 270 -24.25 13.20 22.33
CA ARG A 270 -24.60 14.40 23.12
C ARG A 270 -25.82 14.13 23.98
#